data_AF-A0A5N7BZ20-F1
#
_entry.id   AF-A0A5N7BZ20-F1
#
_cell.length_a   1.000
_cell.length_b   1.000
_cell.length_c   1.000
_cell.angle_alpha   90.00
_cell.angle_beta   90.00
_cell.angle_gamma   90.00
#
_symmetry.space_group_name_H-M   'P 1'
#
loop_
_entity.id
_entity.type
_entity.pdbx_description
1 polymer ?
#
loop_
_entity_poly.entity_id
_entity_poly.type
_entity_poly.pdbx_seq_one_letter_code
_entity_poly.pdbx_strand_id
1 'polypeptide(L)'
;MTPAERLRKHQRALDRTQRELDRERTKLENQEKKLVQDIKKSAKNGQVGACKIQAKDLVRTRRYIQKFYQMRTQLQAISLRIQTVRSNEQMMQSMKGATMLLGSMNRQMNLPALQRIAMEFERENDIMDQRQEMMDDAIDEATGMEGEEEEGEDIVKEILDEIGVDLGQALGEAPTDIQKTAVGETRVAQPVGAGGSSADDDLQARLDSLRR
;
A
#
# COMPACT_ATOMS: atom_id res chain seq x y z
N MET A 1 23.20 -33.91 -5.13
CA MET A 1 22.84 -32.66 -5.86
C MET A 1 24.01 -31.71 -5.78
N THR A 2 24.50 -31.24 -6.91
CA THR A 2 25.56 -30.23 -6.95
C THR A 2 25.03 -28.86 -6.46
N PRO A 3 25.87 -27.93 -5.99
CA PRO A 3 25.46 -26.56 -5.68
C PRO A 3 24.73 -25.88 -6.84
N ALA A 4 25.20 -26.08 -8.07
CA ALA A 4 24.58 -25.57 -9.30
C ALA A 4 23.17 -26.16 -9.55
N GLU A 5 22.96 -27.44 -9.25
CA GLU A 5 21.63 -28.07 -9.34
C GLU A 5 20.65 -27.51 -8.29
N ARG A 6 21.13 -27.22 -7.08
CA ARG A 6 20.32 -26.56 -6.04
C ARG A 6 19.89 -25.17 -6.47
N LEU A 7 20.82 -24.34 -6.95
CA LEU A 7 20.53 -23.00 -7.48
C LEU A 7 19.49 -23.05 -8.63
N ARG A 8 19.64 -23.97 -9.58
CA ARG A 8 18.66 -24.17 -10.67
C ARG A 8 17.28 -24.58 -10.16
N LYS A 9 17.22 -25.45 -9.13
CA LYS A 9 15.96 -25.87 -8.51
C LYS A 9 15.27 -24.70 -7.81
N HIS A 10 16.02 -23.88 -7.08
CA HIS A 10 15.50 -22.68 -6.42
C HIS A 10 15.01 -21.64 -7.43
N GLN A 11 15.76 -21.38 -8.50
CA GLN A 11 15.33 -20.45 -9.55
C GLN A 11 14.00 -20.89 -10.19
N ARG A 12 13.85 -22.17 -10.53
CA ARG A 12 12.57 -22.72 -11.04
C ARG A 12 11.44 -22.70 -10.01
N ALA A 13 11.74 -22.74 -8.72
CA ALA A 13 10.73 -22.61 -7.69
C ALA A 13 10.25 -21.15 -7.61
N LEU A 14 11.18 -20.18 -7.61
CA LEU A 14 10.86 -18.76 -7.64
C LEU A 14 10.03 -18.38 -8.86
N ASP A 15 10.40 -18.83 -10.07
CA ASP A 15 9.64 -18.54 -11.29
C ASP A 15 8.20 -19.10 -11.23
N ARG A 16 8.00 -20.23 -10.55
CA ARG A 16 6.66 -20.79 -10.32
C ARG A 16 5.88 -19.92 -9.34
N THR A 17 6.49 -19.56 -8.21
CA THR A 17 5.87 -18.69 -7.21
C THR A 17 5.51 -17.33 -7.80
N GLN A 18 6.37 -16.73 -8.64
CA GLN A 18 6.06 -15.47 -9.34
C GLN A 18 4.79 -15.59 -10.18
N ARG A 19 4.63 -16.67 -10.96
CA ARG A 19 3.42 -16.90 -11.77
C ARG A 19 2.19 -17.16 -10.92
N GLU A 20 2.34 -17.82 -9.78
CA GLU A 20 1.25 -18.03 -8.82
C GLU A 20 0.80 -16.70 -8.20
N LEU A 21 1.74 -15.83 -7.80
CA LEU A 21 1.44 -14.48 -7.33
C LEU A 21 0.73 -13.65 -8.39
N ASP A 22 1.17 -13.69 -9.65
CA ASP A 22 0.51 -12.95 -10.74
C ASP A 22 -0.94 -13.44 -10.98
N ARG A 23 -1.18 -14.75 -10.84
CA ARG A 23 -2.54 -15.33 -10.95
C ARG A 23 -3.44 -14.90 -9.80
N GLU A 24 -2.94 -14.95 -8.56
CA GLU A 24 -3.71 -14.49 -7.39
C GLU A 24 -3.99 -12.99 -7.46
N ARG A 25 -3.00 -12.19 -7.87
CA ARG A 25 -3.20 -10.75 -8.12
C ARG A 25 -4.32 -10.50 -9.13
N THR A 26 -4.32 -11.20 -10.25
CA THR A 26 -5.36 -11.07 -11.29
C THR A 26 -6.76 -11.44 -10.76
N LYS A 27 -6.85 -12.42 -9.85
CA LYS A 27 -8.12 -12.75 -9.19
C LYS A 27 -8.60 -11.62 -8.28
N LEU A 28 -7.69 -11.02 -7.50
CA LEU A 28 -8.00 -9.87 -6.65
C LEU A 28 -8.41 -8.63 -7.46
N GLU A 29 -7.73 -8.33 -8.58
CA GLU A 29 -8.11 -7.24 -9.50
C GLU A 29 -9.52 -7.46 -10.08
N ASN A 30 -9.89 -8.71 -10.37
CA ASN A 30 -11.26 -9.02 -10.82
C ASN A 30 -12.29 -8.92 -9.68
N GLN A 31 -11.91 -9.26 -8.44
CA GLN A 31 -12.75 -9.07 -7.26
C GLN A 31 -12.94 -7.58 -6.94
N GLU A 32 -11.90 -6.76 -7.08
CA GLU A 32 -11.95 -5.31 -6.96
C GLU A 32 -13.01 -4.72 -7.90
N LYS A 33 -12.97 -5.09 -9.19
CA LYS A 33 -13.96 -4.64 -10.18
C LYS A 33 -15.39 -5.01 -9.81
N LYS A 34 -15.61 -6.20 -9.23
CA LYS A 34 -16.93 -6.63 -8.75
C LYS A 34 -17.36 -5.83 -7.52
N LEU A 35 -16.48 -5.63 -6.55
CA LEU A 35 -16.74 -4.80 -5.36
C LEU A 35 -17.13 -3.38 -5.75
N VAL A 36 -16.43 -2.76 -6.71
CA VAL A 36 -16.79 -1.42 -7.23
C VAL A 36 -18.22 -1.42 -7.81
N GLN A 37 -18.60 -2.44 -8.58
CA GLN A 37 -19.96 -2.54 -9.12
C GLN A 37 -21.01 -2.72 -8.02
N ASP A 38 -20.71 -3.51 -7.00
CA ASP A 38 -21.64 -3.79 -5.91
C ASP A 38 -21.79 -2.58 -4.97
N ILE A 39 -20.71 -1.84 -4.69
CA ILE A 39 -20.75 -0.54 -3.99
C ILE A 39 -21.67 0.42 -4.75
N LYS A 40 -21.52 0.54 -6.08
CA LYS A 40 -22.39 1.40 -6.91
C LYS A 40 -23.87 0.99 -6.83
N LYS A 41 -24.17 -0.31 -6.76
CA LYS A 41 -25.56 -0.80 -6.62
C LYS A 41 -26.11 -0.51 -5.22
N SER A 42 -25.37 -0.84 -4.17
CA SER A 42 -25.78 -0.59 -2.77
C SER A 42 -25.97 0.90 -2.51
N ALA A 43 -25.16 1.74 -3.15
CA ALA A 43 -25.28 3.20 -3.10
C ALA A 43 -26.58 3.71 -3.71
N LYS A 44 -26.90 3.26 -4.94
CA LYS A 44 -28.16 3.60 -5.61
C LYS A 44 -29.39 3.14 -4.83
N ASN A 45 -29.27 2.05 -4.08
CA ASN A 45 -30.32 1.52 -3.24
C ASN A 45 -30.42 2.21 -1.86
N GLY A 46 -29.59 3.23 -1.59
CA GLY A 46 -29.58 3.96 -0.30
C GLY A 46 -29.05 3.14 0.88
N GLN A 47 -28.37 2.02 0.63
CA GLN A 47 -27.89 1.10 1.68
C GLN A 47 -26.54 1.57 2.25
N VAL A 48 -26.56 2.69 2.98
CA VAL A 48 -25.34 3.35 3.52
C VAL A 48 -24.45 2.41 4.35
N GLY A 49 -25.05 1.58 5.21
CA GLY A 49 -24.30 0.61 6.02
C GLY A 49 -23.58 -0.46 5.19
N ALA A 50 -24.24 -0.97 4.15
CA ALA A 50 -23.63 -1.94 3.23
C ALA A 50 -22.50 -1.31 2.41
N CYS A 51 -22.71 -0.08 1.91
CA CYS A 51 -21.67 0.68 1.20
C CYS A 51 -20.41 0.88 2.04
N LYS A 52 -20.56 1.28 3.31
CA LYS A 52 -19.40 1.51 4.20
C LYS A 52 -18.59 0.23 4.42
N ILE A 53 -19.24 -0.92 4.57
CA ILE A 53 -18.55 -2.21 4.73
C ILE A 53 -17.87 -2.62 3.41
N GLN A 54 -18.59 -2.57 2.30
CA GLN A 54 -18.03 -2.93 0.98
C GLN A 54 -16.86 -2.02 0.57
N ALA A 55 -16.91 -0.73 0.91
CA ALA A 55 -15.83 0.20 0.67
C ALA A 55 -14.57 -0.13 1.51
N LYS A 56 -14.74 -0.53 2.78
CA LYS A 56 -13.62 -1.05 3.59
C LYS A 56 -12.99 -2.30 2.97
N ASP A 57 -13.81 -3.21 2.44
CA ASP A 57 -13.32 -4.40 1.76
C ASP A 57 -12.62 -4.08 0.43
N LEU A 58 -13.07 -3.04 -0.27
CA LEU A 58 -12.39 -2.52 -1.45
C LEU A 58 -10.99 -1.97 -1.12
N VAL A 59 -10.87 -1.17 -0.05
CA VAL A 59 -9.57 -0.64 0.43
C VAL A 59 -8.62 -1.79 0.74
N ARG A 60 -9.08 -2.79 1.49
CA ARG A 60 -8.30 -3.99 1.83
C ARG A 60 -7.85 -4.73 0.57
N THR A 61 -8.75 -4.90 -0.40
CA THR A 61 -8.44 -5.58 -1.67
C THR A 61 -7.37 -4.83 -2.45
N ARG A 62 -7.47 -3.50 -2.58
CA ARG A 62 -6.45 -2.65 -3.22
C ARG A 62 -5.10 -2.75 -2.51
N ARG A 63 -5.07 -2.71 -1.18
CA ARG A 63 -3.84 -2.90 -0.38
C ARG A 63 -3.21 -4.27 -0.63
N TYR A 64 -4.01 -5.34 -0.68
CA TYR A 64 -3.49 -6.67 -1.03
C TYR A 64 -2.90 -6.69 -2.44
N ILE A 65 -3.57 -6.13 -3.44
CA ILE A 65 -3.04 -6.04 -4.81
C ILE A 65 -1.67 -5.34 -4.83
N GLN A 66 -1.52 -4.23 -4.12
CA GLN A 66 -0.24 -3.52 -3.99
C GLN A 66 0.83 -4.38 -3.30
N LYS A 67 0.47 -5.09 -2.22
CA LYS A 67 1.38 -6.02 -1.54
C LYS A 67 1.83 -7.16 -2.47
N PHE A 68 0.95 -7.67 -3.33
CA PHE A 68 1.31 -8.65 -4.36
C PHE A 68 2.32 -8.08 -5.39
N TYR A 69 2.17 -6.80 -5.79
CA TYR A 69 3.17 -6.14 -6.65
C TYR A 69 4.53 -6.00 -5.98
N GLN A 70 4.57 -5.62 -4.70
CA GLN A 70 5.81 -5.53 -3.92
C GLN A 70 6.48 -6.90 -3.81
N MET A 71 5.73 -7.94 -3.41
CA MET A 71 6.25 -9.31 -3.29
C MET A 71 6.77 -9.85 -4.63
N ARG A 72 6.07 -9.59 -5.75
CA ARG A 72 6.54 -9.97 -7.09
C ARG A 72 7.89 -9.34 -7.41
N THR A 73 8.06 -8.06 -7.08
CA THR A 73 9.29 -7.30 -7.32
C THR A 73 10.43 -7.81 -6.43
N GLN A 74 10.17 -8.11 -5.15
CA GLN A 74 11.13 -8.74 -4.25
C GLN A 74 11.59 -10.11 -4.77
N LEU A 75 10.67 -10.97 -5.22
CA LEU A 75 11.04 -12.26 -5.82
C LEU A 75 11.84 -12.10 -7.12
N GLN A 76 11.57 -11.05 -7.90
CA GLN A 76 12.36 -10.74 -9.10
C GLN A 76 13.79 -10.33 -8.72
N ALA A 77 13.97 -9.51 -7.69
CA ALA A 77 15.28 -9.14 -7.16
C ALA A 77 16.07 -10.36 -6.67
N ILE A 78 15.43 -11.27 -5.92
CA ILE A 78 16.06 -12.52 -5.47
C ILE A 78 16.46 -13.40 -6.65
N SER A 79 15.61 -13.52 -7.68
CA SER A 79 15.93 -14.29 -8.90
C SER A 79 17.17 -13.72 -9.61
N LEU A 80 17.29 -12.39 -9.69
CA LEU A 80 18.46 -11.72 -10.24
C LEU A 80 19.71 -11.98 -9.39
N ARG A 81 19.62 -11.90 -8.06
CA ARG A 81 20.73 -12.22 -7.15
C ARG A 81 21.22 -13.66 -7.33
N ILE A 82 20.31 -14.62 -7.48
CA ILE A 82 20.65 -16.03 -7.79
C ILE A 82 21.36 -16.15 -9.14
N GLN A 83 20.94 -15.41 -10.15
CA GLN A 83 21.60 -15.39 -11.45
C GLN A 83 23.05 -14.86 -11.33
N THR A 84 23.26 -13.79 -10.55
CA THR A 84 24.60 -13.25 -10.27
C THR A 84 25.49 -14.28 -9.57
N VAL A 85 24.98 -14.93 -8.50
CA VAL A 85 25.71 -15.99 -7.79
C VAL A 85 26.11 -17.13 -8.74
N ARG A 86 25.23 -17.53 -9.67
CA ARG A 86 25.53 -18.57 -10.65
C ARG A 86 26.65 -18.15 -11.62
N SER A 87 26.65 -16.91 -12.08
CA SER A 87 27.71 -16.38 -12.95
C SER A 87 29.05 -16.30 -12.22
N ASN A 88 29.04 -15.88 -10.95
CA ASN A 88 30.24 -15.84 -10.11
C ASN A 88 30.81 -17.24 -9.87
N GLU A 89 29.96 -18.23 -9.59
CA GLU A 89 30.38 -19.63 -9.45
C GLU A 89 31.03 -20.15 -10.75
N GLN A 90 30.44 -19.87 -11.91
CA GLN A 90 31.01 -20.28 -13.20
C GLN A 90 32.37 -19.61 -13.46
N MET A 91 32.49 -18.33 -13.14
CA MET A 91 33.76 -17.59 -13.22
C MET A 91 34.80 -18.21 -12.28
N MET A 92 34.44 -18.52 -11.04
CA MET A 92 35.32 -19.15 -10.06
C MET A 92 35.80 -20.53 -10.52
N GLN A 93 34.92 -21.34 -11.12
CA GLN A 93 35.30 -22.63 -11.70
C GLN A 93 36.28 -22.47 -12.87
N SER A 94 36.05 -21.49 -13.76
CA SER A 94 36.99 -21.18 -14.85
C SER A 94 38.33 -20.66 -14.34
N MET A 95 38.32 -19.77 -13.33
CA MET A 95 39.54 -19.26 -12.68
C MET A 95 40.29 -20.38 -11.97
N LYS A 96 39.59 -21.32 -11.31
CA LYS A 96 40.21 -22.51 -10.71
C LYS A 96 40.90 -23.38 -11.77
N GLY A 97 40.24 -23.62 -12.90
CA GLY A 97 40.84 -24.35 -14.03
C GLY A 97 42.06 -23.64 -14.62
N ALA A 98 41.95 -22.34 -14.89
CA ALA A 98 43.05 -21.50 -15.36
C ALA A 98 44.21 -21.43 -14.36
N THR A 99 43.91 -21.36 -13.07
CA THR A 99 44.89 -21.37 -11.97
C THR A 99 45.59 -22.72 -11.84
N MET A 100 44.89 -23.83 -12.02
CA MET A 100 45.53 -25.16 -12.09
C MET A 100 46.44 -25.29 -13.31
N LEU A 101 46.01 -24.75 -14.47
CA LEU A 101 46.81 -24.74 -15.70
C LEU A 101 48.05 -23.84 -15.56
N LEU A 102 47.87 -22.65 -14.99
CA LEU A 102 48.97 -21.77 -14.63
C LEU A 102 49.86 -22.41 -13.59
N GLY A 103 49.33 -23.12 -12.59
CA GLY A 103 50.08 -23.86 -11.58
C GLY A 103 50.89 -25.02 -12.16
N SER A 104 50.36 -25.73 -13.15
CA SER A 104 51.08 -26.78 -13.86
C SER A 104 52.16 -26.21 -14.79
N MET A 105 51.96 -25.02 -15.36
CA MET A 105 52.99 -24.25 -16.08
C MET A 105 54.00 -23.55 -15.13
N ASN A 106 53.57 -23.13 -13.93
CA ASN A 106 54.31 -22.40 -12.88
C ASN A 106 55.07 -23.34 -11.94
N ARG A 107 54.88 -24.66 -12.00
CA ARG A 107 55.88 -25.60 -11.45
C ARG A 107 57.29 -25.37 -12.01
N GLN A 108 57.44 -24.54 -13.06
CA GLN A 108 58.70 -23.98 -13.53
C GLN A 108 58.99 -22.51 -13.11
N MET A 109 58.05 -21.72 -12.56
CA MET A 109 58.28 -20.35 -12.00
C MET A 109 57.22 -19.86 -10.98
N ASN A 110 57.52 -19.92 -9.67
CA ASN A 110 56.99 -19.11 -8.53
C ASN A 110 55.52 -19.27 -8.01
N LEU A 111 55.36 -20.12 -6.98
CA LEU A 111 54.18 -20.33 -6.11
C LEU A 111 53.61 -19.13 -5.28
N PRO A 112 54.38 -18.10 -4.86
CA PRO A 112 53.89 -17.08 -3.90
C PRO A 112 52.79 -16.13 -4.41
N ALA A 113 52.66 -15.95 -5.73
CA ALA A 113 51.66 -15.04 -6.31
C ALA A 113 50.24 -15.62 -6.23
N LEU A 114 50.10 -16.96 -6.25
CA LEU A 114 48.81 -17.64 -6.24
C LEU A 114 48.07 -17.50 -4.90
N GLN A 115 48.82 -17.57 -3.79
CA GLN A 115 48.26 -17.37 -2.44
C GLN A 115 47.73 -15.95 -2.23
N ARG A 116 48.38 -14.93 -2.83
CA ARG A 116 47.91 -13.55 -2.76
C ARG A 116 46.59 -13.34 -3.48
N ILE A 117 46.43 -13.89 -4.68
CA ILE A 117 45.19 -13.76 -5.47
C ILE A 117 44.02 -14.43 -4.74
N ALA A 118 44.24 -15.57 -4.09
CA ALA A 118 43.19 -16.23 -3.30
C ALA A 118 42.76 -15.39 -2.08
N MET A 119 43.70 -14.80 -1.34
CA MET A 119 43.39 -13.92 -0.21
C MET A 119 42.71 -12.62 -0.65
N GLU A 120 43.13 -12.02 -1.77
CA GLU A 120 42.50 -10.83 -2.32
C GLU A 120 41.06 -11.11 -2.76
N PHE A 121 40.79 -12.28 -3.35
CA PHE A 121 39.43 -12.66 -3.73
C PHE A 121 38.50 -12.88 -2.53
N GLU A 122 39.02 -13.47 -1.45
CA GLU A 122 38.27 -13.66 -0.19
C GLU A 122 37.94 -12.30 0.43
N ARG A 123 38.92 -11.39 0.48
CA ARG A 123 38.73 -10.02 0.98
C ARG A 123 37.73 -9.22 0.14
N GLU A 124 37.78 -9.34 -1.18
CA GLU A 124 36.87 -8.60 -2.07
C GLU A 124 35.43 -9.16 -2.00
N ASN A 125 35.25 -10.47 -1.76
CA ASN A 125 33.93 -11.06 -1.50
C ASN A 125 33.34 -10.54 -0.20
N ASP A 126 34.12 -10.50 0.89
CA ASP A 126 33.65 -9.99 2.18
C ASP A 126 33.22 -8.51 2.08
N ILE A 127 33.96 -7.70 1.32
CA ILE A 127 33.60 -6.29 1.05
C ILE A 127 32.31 -6.18 0.24
N MET A 128 32.08 -7.08 -0.71
CA MET A 128 30.85 -7.12 -1.50
C MET A 128 29.65 -7.50 -0.63
N ASP A 129 29.77 -8.49 0.24
CA ASP A 129 28.68 -8.92 1.13
C ASP A 129 28.30 -7.82 2.13
N GLN A 130 29.29 -7.12 2.72
CA GLN A 130 29.03 -5.97 3.60
C GLN A 130 28.34 -4.80 2.87
N ARG A 131 28.71 -4.53 1.61
CA ARG A 131 28.04 -3.50 0.81
C ARG A 131 26.60 -3.86 0.48
N GLN A 132 26.33 -5.15 0.30
CA GLN A 132 24.98 -5.64 0.04
C GLN A 132 24.10 -5.50 1.29
N GLU A 133 24.61 -5.79 2.49
CA GLU A 133 23.88 -5.54 3.75
C GLU A 133 23.58 -4.05 3.95
N MET A 134 24.57 -3.15 3.77
CA MET A 134 24.32 -1.71 3.88
C MET A 134 23.32 -1.18 2.84
N MET A 135 23.26 -1.82 1.67
CA MET A 135 22.31 -1.45 0.63
C MET A 135 20.90 -1.99 0.93
N ASP A 136 20.79 -3.19 1.50
CA ASP A 136 19.51 -3.75 1.96
C ASP A 136 18.97 -2.90 3.14
N ASP A 137 19.81 -2.49 4.10
CA ASP A 137 19.43 -1.59 5.22
C ASP A 137 18.95 -0.21 4.73
N ALA A 138 19.64 0.38 3.75
CA ALA A 138 19.23 1.67 3.17
C ALA A 138 17.93 1.57 2.36
N ILE A 139 17.65 0.41 1.76
CA ILE A 139 16.39 0.15 1.05
C ILE A 139 15.25 -0.04 2.06
N ASP A 140 15.49 -0.72 3.18
CA ASP A 140 14.49 -0.88 4.26
C ASP A 140 14.18 0.46 4.94
N GLU A 141 15.19 1.31 5.17
CA GLU A 141 15.02 2.68 5.70
C GLU A 141 14.27 3.60 4.71
N ALA A 142 14.54 3.47 3.40
CA ALA A 142 13.84 4.23 2.37
C ALA A 142 12.41 3.71 2.08
N THR A 143 12.10 2.46 2.41
CA THR A 143 10.77 1.87 2.19
C THR A 143 9.83 1.95 3.39
N GLY A 144 10.31 2.45 4.55
CA GLY A 144 9.52 3.22 5.53
C GLY A 144 8.11 2.70 5.79
N MET A 145 7.98 1.43 6.16
CA MET A 145 6.70 0.76 6.42
C MET A 145 6.20 0.95 7.87
N GLU A 146 6.21 2.18 8.40
CA GLU A 146 5.71 2.47 9.77
C GLU A 146 4.56 3.49 9.82
N GLY A 147 3.86 3.76 8.71
CA GLY A 147 2.91 4.90 8.65
C GLY A 147 1.44 4.62 8.29
N GLU A 148 0.96 3.38 8.14
CA GLU A 148 -0.31 3.15 7.41
C GLU A 148 -1.53 2.65 8.23
N GLU A 149 -1.49 2.71 9.55
CA GLU A 149 -2.58 2.16 10.39
C GLU A 149 -3.71 3.14 10.75
N GLU A 150 -3.58 4.45 10.53
CA GLU A 150 -4.54 5.43 11.09
C GLU A 150 -5.51 6.10 10.08
N GLU A 151 -5.66 5.57 8.87
CA GLU A 151 -6.52 6.20 7.85
C GLU A 151 -7.67 5.26 7.43
N GLY A 152 -8.60 4.99 8.34
CA GLY A 152 -9.66 4.00 8.12
C GLY A 152 -10.98 4.55 7.58
N GLU A 153 -11.31 5.81 7.85
CA GLU A 153 -12.61 6.40 7.51
C GLU A 153 -12.52 7.46 6.42
N ASP A 154 -11.47 8.28 6.42
CA ASP A 154 -11.24 9.30 5.40
C ASP A 154 -10.93 8.68 4.03
N ILE A 155 -10.09 7.64 3.98
CA ILE A 155 -9.83 6.86 2.76
C ILE A 155 -11.11 6.22 2.21
N VAL A 156 -11.99 5.73 3.10
CA VAL A 156 -13.27 5.14 2.66
C VAL A 156 -14.15 6.19 2.01
N LYS A 157 -14.18 7.40 2.57
CA LYS A 157 -14.93 8.52 2.01
C LYS A 157 -14.35 8.95 0.65
N GLU A 158 -13.03 9.11 0.57
CA GLU A 158 -12.32 9.45 -0.68
C GLU A 158 -12.59 8.44 -1.79
N ILE A 159 -12.59 7.13 -1.47
CA ILE A 159 -12.87 6.08 -2.46
C ILE A 159 -14.34 6.09 -2.90
N LEU A 160 -15.28 6.38 -2.00
CA LEU A 160 -16.69 6.54 -2.37
C LEU A 160 -16.89 7.73 -3.31
N ASP A 161 -16.16 8.83 -3.07
CA ASP A 161 -16.14 10.00 -3.94
C ASP A 161 -15.49 9.69 -5.30
N GLU A 162 -14.36 8.97 -5.33
CA GLU A 162 -13.67 8.48 -6.56
C GLU A 162 -14.61 7.63 -7.43
N ILE A 163 -15.45 6.80 -6.81
CA ILE A 163 -16.41 5.92 -7.49
C ILE A 163 -17.61 6.71 -8.05
N GLY A 164 -17.77 7.98 -7.65
CA GLY A 164 -18.89 8.85 -8.02
C GLY A 164 -20.17 8.52 -7.25
N VAL A 165 -20.02 7.98 -6.03
CA VAL A 165 -21.13 7.74 -5.10
C VAL A 165 -21.15 8.90 -4.12
N ASP A 166 -21.84 9.97 -4.49
CA ASP A 166 -22.07 11.07 -3.57
C ASP A 166 -23.17 10.64 -2.57
N LEU A 167 -22.74 10.16 -1.40
CA LEU A 167 -23.65 9.78 -0.31
C LEU A 167 -24.51 10.98 0.15
N GLY A 168 -24.07 12.21 -0.13
CA GLY A 168 -24.79 13.44 0.14
C GLY A 168 -26.02 13.63 -0.75
N GLN A 169 -26.01 13.08 -1.97
CA GLN A 169 -27.10 13.29 -2.93
C GLN A 169 -28.33 12.40 -2.66
N ALA A 170 -28.17 11.31 -1.89
CA ALA A 170 -29.27 10.44 -1.46
C ALA A 170 -29.88 10.85 -0.11
N LEU A 171 -29.22 11.72 0.65
CA LEU A 171 -29.78 12.39 1.82
C LEU A 171 -30.49 13.66 1.35
N GLY A 172 -31.63 13.45 0.67
CA GLY A 172 -32.69 14.39 0.36
C GLY A 172 -32.32 15.88 0.32
N GLU A 173 -32.54 16.49 -0.84
CA GLU A 173 -33.23 17.78 -0.88
C GLU A 173 -34.47 17.66 0.02
N ALA A 174 -34.34 18.00 1.30
CA ALA A 174 -35.49 18.23 2.15
C ALA A 174 -36.27 19.33 1.44
N PRO A 175 -37.55 19.11 1.07
CA PRO A 175 -38.32 20.13 0.39
C PRO A 175 -38.48 21.29 1.37
N THR A 176 -37.70 22.36 1.16
CA THR A 176 -37.88 23.63 1.86
C THR A 176 -39.13 24.37 1.40
N ASP A 177 -39.94 23.76 0.54
CA ASP A 177 -41.17 24.31 -0.01
C ASP A 177 -42.40 23.87 0.80
N ILE A 178 -42.32 23.98 2.13
CA ILE A 178 -43.53 24.16 2.93
C ILE A 178 -44.02 25.58 2.65
N GLN A 179 -44.82 25.65 1.59
CA GLN A 179 -45.83 26.65 1.29
C GLN A 179 -46.01 27.69 2.40
N LYS A 180 -45.45 28.89 2.19
CA LYS A 180 -46.05 30.11 2.72
C LYS A 180 -47.33 30.36 1.93
N THR A 181 -48.41 29.66 2.29
CA THR A 181 -49.76 30.11 2.03
C THR A 181 -49.94 31.44 2.75
N ALA A 182 -49.86 32.53 1.99
CA ALA A 182 -50.21 33.86 2.45
C ALA A 182 -51.69 33.87 2.82
N VAL A 183 -51.98 33.76 4.11
CA VAL A 183 -53.31 34.04 4.66
C VAL A 183 -53.35 35.54 4.93
N GLY A 184 -54.17 36.26 4.14
CA GLY A 184 -54.31 37.71 4.23
C GLY A 184 -54.78 38.17 5.60
N GLU A 185 -54.06 39.15 6.15
CA GLU A 185 -54.39 39.84 7.40
C GLU A 185 -55.75 40.54 7.30
N THR A 186 -56.73 40.06 8.06
CA THR A 186 -57.88 40.88 8.43
C THR A 186 -57.52 41.59 9.74
N ARG A 187 -57.30 42.90 9.64
CA ARG A 187 -57.01 43.79 10.77
C ARG A 187 -58.14 43.76 11.80
N VAL A 188 -57.81 43.41 13.04
CA VAL A 188 -58.57 43.83 14.23
C VAL A 188 -57.58 44.47 15.21
N ALA A 189 -57.86 45.71 15.57
CA ALA A 189 -57.02 46.57 16.37
C ALA A 189 -56.98 46.17 17.86
N GLN A 190 -55.80 46.32 18.50
CA GLN A 190 -55.68 46.42 19.95
C GLN A 190 -54.57 47.43 20.30
N PRO A 191 -54.75 48.29 21.32
CA PRO A 191 -53.93 49.49 21.49
C PRO A 191 -52.62 49.24 22.25
N VAL A 192 -51.57 49.88 21.74
CA VAL A 192 -50.45 50.60 22.39
C VAL A 192 -50.14 50.27 23.86
N GLY A 193 -48.94 49.75 24.09
CA GLY A 193 -48.18 49.84 25.34
C GLY A 193 -46.68 49.75 25.06
N ALA A 194 -45.93 50.77 25.47
CA ALA A 194 -44.47 50.95 25.37
C ALA A 194 -43.69 49.66 25.72
N GLY A 195 -42.52 49.34 25.18
CA GLY A 195 -41.36 50.13 24.75
C GLY A 195 -40.17 49.18 24.97
N GLY A 196 -39.31 49.01 23.97
CA GLY A 196 -38.43 47.84 23.84
C GLY A 196 -37.49 47.56 25.02
N SER A 197 -37.39 46.28 25.37
CA SER A 197 -36.21 45.67 25.99
C SER A 197 -35.86 44.38 25.24
N SER A 198 -34.61 44.36 24.80
CA SER A 198 -33.93 43.45 23.88
C SER A 198 -33.97 41.98 24.32
N ALA A 199 -33.89 41.08 23.34
CA ALA A 199 -33.73 39.63 23.47
C ALA A 199 -32.60 39.15 24.41
N ASP A 200 -31.75 40.07 24.90
CA ASP A 200 -30.73 39.81 25.91
C ASP A 200 -31.33 39.41 27.28
N ASP A 201 -32.48 39.96 27.68
CA ASP A 201 -33.13 39.59 28.97
C ASP A 201 -33.61 38.12 28.96
N ASP A 202 -34.10 37.65 27.82
CA ASP A 202 -34.54 36.26 27.63
C ASP A 202 -33.35 35.28 27.62
N LEU A 203 -32.19 35.72 27.13
CA LEU A 203 -30.96 34.93 27.14
C LEU A 203 -30.31 34.90 28.54
N GLN A 204 -30.38 36.00 29.29
CA GLN A 204 -29.91 36.09 30.67
C GLN A 204 -30.71 35.14 31.60
N ALA A 205 -32.04 35.12 31.45
CA ALA A 205 -32.92 34.24 32.21
C ALA A 205 -32.65 32.75 31.93
N ARG A 206 -32.31 32.39 30.68
CA ARG A 206 -31.90 31.03 30.31
C ARG A 206 -30.54 30.66 30.92
N LEU A 207 -29.59 31.58 30.97
CA LEU A 207 -28.26 31.32 31.56
C LEU A 207 -28.32 31.06 33.07
N ASP A 208 -29.18 31.78 33.80
CA ASP A 208 -29.34 31.61 35.24
C ASP A 208 -30.03 30.29 35.60
N SER A 209 -30.93 29.79 34.75
CA SER A 209 -31.56 28.48 34.92
C SER A 209 -30.61 27.28 34.79
N LEU A 210 -29.45 27.46 34.15
CA LEU A 210 -28.40 26.44 33.98
C LEU A 210 -27.38 26.43 35.11
N ARG A 211 -27.40 27.44 36.00
CA ARG A 211 -26.43 27.63 37.08
C ARG A 211 -26.91 27.13 38.45
N ARG A 212 -28.03 26.41 38.52
CA ARG A 212 -28.60 25.86 39.74
C ARG A 212 -28.44 24.35 39.84
#